data_AF-A0A1D7Y6H4-F1
#
_entry.id   AF-A0A1D7Y6H4-F1
#
_cell.length_a   1.000
_cell.length_b   1.000
_cell.length_c   1.000
_cell.angle_alpha   90.00
_cell.angle_beta   90.00
_cell.angle_gamma   90.00
#
_symmetry.space_group_name_H-M   'P 1'
#
loop_
_entity.id
_entity.type
_entity.pdbx_description
1 polymer ?
#
loop_
_entity_poly.entity_id
_entity_poly.type
_entity_poly.pdbx_seq_one_letter_code
_entity_poly.pdbx_strand_id
1 'polypeptide(L)' 'MAIPHLSSVTGGVADLRTRRPMNATDRPRIGSVTKTFTAAVVLQLAAELRLFLDAPVEPYLPGLIRGGRI' A
#
# COMPACT_ATOMS: atom_id res chain seq x y z
N MET A 1 -41.65 18.26 -0.84
CA MET A 1 -40.90 17.65 0.29
C MET A 1 -39.78 16.82 -0.31
N ALA A 2 -38.55 17.36 -0.36
CA ALA A 2 -37.38 16.67 -0.91
C ALA A 2 -36.55 16.14 0.26
N ILE A 3 -36.34 14.82 0.30
CA ILE A 3 -35.41 14.19 1.24
C ILE A 3 -33.99 14.51 0.72
N PRO A 4 -33.15 15.24 1.46
CA PRO A 4 -31.77 15.44 1.02
C PRO A 4 -31.03 14.11 1.10
N HIS A 5 -30.53 13.62 -0.03
CA HIS A 5 -29.48 12.60 -0.03
C HIS A 5 -28.20 13.26 0.51
N LEU A 6 -28.01 13.19 1.82
CA LEU A 6 -26.70 13.40 2.42
C LEU A 6 -25.81 12.23 2.02
N SER A 7 -25.19 12.30 0.84
CA SER A 7 -24.10 11.39 0.49
C SER A 7 -22.84 11.82 1.26
N SER A 8 -22.80 11.54 2.57
CA SER A 8 -21.56 11.69 3.31
C SER A 8 -20.56 10.64 2.82
N VAL A 9 -19.46 11.09 2.22
CA VAL A 9 -18.34 10.24 1.78
C VAL A 9 -17.38 9.87 2.91
N THR A 10 -17.68 10.30 4.13
CA THR A 10 -16.89 10.03 5.34
C THR A 10 -17.82 9.58 6.47
N GLY A 11 -17.31 8.71 7.36
CA GLY A 11 -18.07 8.20 8.50
C GLY A 11 -17.16 7.95 9.69
N GLY A 12 -17.70 8.14 10.89
CA GLY A 12 -16.99 7.93 12.15
C GLY A 12 -16.12 9.12 12.60
N VAL A 13 -15.26 8.86 13.58
CA VAL A 13 -14.37 9.85 14.20
C VAL A 13 -12.92 9.46 13.97
N ALA A 14 -12.07 10.44 13.73
CA ALA A 14 -10.63 10.26 13.56
C ALA A 14 -9.87 10.34 14.90
N ASP A 15 -10.50 10.86 15.96
CA ASP A 15 -9.97 10.89 17.32
C ASP A 15 -11.07 10.48 18.31
N LEU A 16 -10.82 9.39 19.05
CA LEU A 16 -11.78 8.83 20.01
C LEU A 16 -11.93 9.69 21.27
N ARG A 17 -10.89 10.42 21.67
CA ARG A 17 -10.88 11.28 22.86
C ARG A 17 -11.59 12.60 22.59
N THR A 18 -11.24 13.26 21.50
CA THR A 18 -11.82 14.58 21.14
C THR A 18 -13.11 14.47 20.34
N ARG A 19 -13.49 13.26 19.91
CA ARG A 19 -14.60 12.99 18.99
C ARG A 19 -14.48 13.75 17.66
N ARG A 20 -13.27 14.14 17.25
CA ARG A 20 -13.06 14.85 15.98
C ARG A 20 -13.62 14.01 14.82
N PRO A 21 -14.52 14.54 13.99
CA PRO A 21 -15.01 13.84 12.81
C PRO A 21 -13.88 13.45 11.85
N MET A 22 -14.05 12.33 11.15
CA MET A 22 -13.18 11.96 10.03
C MET A 22 -13.40 12.93 8.86
N ASN A 23 -12.32 13.28 8.17
CA ASN A 23 -12.35 14.11 6.96
C ASN A 23 -11.82 13.30 5.76
N ALA A 24 -12.31 13.61 4.56
CA ALA A 24 -11.89 12.93 3.33
C ALA A 24 -10.39 13.13 3.00
N THR A 25 -9.78 14.16 3.60
CA THR A 25 -8.37 14.52 3.45
C THR A 25 -7.50 14.04 4.62
N ASP A 26 -8.06 13.32 5.60
CA ASP A 26 -7.26 12.67 6.65
C ASP A 26 -6.28 11.68 6.00
N ARG A 27 -5.09 11.54 6.60
CA ARG A 27 -4.01 10.67 6.08
C ARG A 27 -3.84 9.43 6.96
N PRO A 28 -4.56 8.32 6.69
CA PRO A 28 -4.36 7.08 7.43
C PRO A 28 -3.09 6.35 6.95
N ARG A 29 -2.60 5.43 7.78
CA ARG A 29 -1.60 4.45 7.34
C ARG A 29 -2.28 3.41 6.46
N ILE A 30 -1.82 3.29 5.22
CA ILE A 30 -2.47 2.46 4.19
C ILE A 30 -2.15 0.95 4.31
N GLY A 31 -1.30 0.55 5.25
CA GLY A 31 -0.98 -0.85 5.51
C GLY A 31 -0.50 -1.60 4.26
N SER A 32 -1.10 -2.76 3.99
CA SER A 32 -0.73 -3.63 2.86
C SER A 32 -0.94 -3.01 1.47
N VAL A 33 -1.67 -1.89 1.34
CA VAL A 33 -1.73 -1.14 0.06
C VAL A 33 -0.32 -0.69 -0.37
N THR A 34 0.60 -0.51 0.57
CA THR A 34 2.03 -0.26 0.28
C THR A 34 2.64 -1.30 -0.67
N LYS A 35 2.16 -2.55 -0.66
CA LYS A 35 2.66 -3.60 -1.56
C LYS A 35 2.48 -3.25 -3.04
N THR A 36 1.44 -2.51 -3.41
CA THR A 36 1.23 -2.06 -4.79
C THR A 36 2.33 -1.10 -5.23
N PHE A 37 2.76 -0.21 -4.33
CA PHE A 37 3.88 0.71 -4.60
C PHE A 37 5.21 -0.05 -4.72
N THR A 38 5.47 -0.99 -3.82
CA THR A 38 6.66 -1.85 -3.91
C THR A 38 6.66 -2.67 -5.20
N ALA A 39 5.53 -3.29 -5.55
CA ALA A 39 5.40 -4.07 -6.78
C ALA A 39 5.61 -3.22 -8.03
N ALA A 40 5.11 -1.98 -8.06
CA ALA A 40 5.35 -1.07 -9.18
C ALA A 40 6.84 -0.83 -9.42
N VAL A 41 7.63 -0.62 -8.36
CA VAL A 41 9.09 -0.46 -8.47
C VAL A 41 9.77 -1.75 -8.91
N VAL A 42 9.35 -2.90 -8.38
CA VAL A 42 9.88 -4.21 -8.82
C VAL A 42 9.64 -4.44 -10.32
N LEU A 43 8.44 -4.12 -10.81
CA LEU A 43 8.10 -4.24 -12.23
C LEU A 43 8.87 -3.24 -13.11
N GLN A 44 9.14 -2.03 -12.62
CA GLN A 44 10.01 -1.07 -13.30
C GLN A 44 11.44 -1.61 -13.45
N LEU A 45 12.01 -2.17 -12.38
CA LEU A 45 13.34 -2.78 -12.42
C LEU A 45 13.40 -3.98 -13.39
N ALA A 46 12.32 -4.75 -13.49
CA ALA A 46 12.20 -5.82 -14.47
C ALA A 46 12.15 -5.30 -15.91
N ALA A 47 11.40 -4.24 -16.16
CA ALA A 47 11.36 -3.58 -17.46
C ALA A 47 12.72 -2.97 -17.86
N GLU A 48 13.50 -2.50 -16.87
CA GLU A 48 14.87 -1.99 -17.06
C GLU A 48 15.92 -3.10 -17.18
N LEU A 49 15.53 -4.39 -17.16
CA LEU A 49 16.42 -5.55 -17.16
C LEU A 49 17.43 -5.57 -16.00
N ARG A 50 17.07 -4.95 -14.87
CA ARG A 50 17.90 -4.89 -13.64
C ARG A 50 17.52 -5.96 -12.62
N LEU A 51 16.37 -6.59 -12.82
CA LEU A 51 15.87 -7.72 -12.05
C LEU A 51 15.09 -8.65 -12.99
N PHE A 52 15.14 -9.97 -12.77
CA PHE A 52 14.34 -10.94 -13.51
C PHE A 52 13.37 -11.60 -12.53
N LEU A 53 12.08 -11.59 -12.87
CA LEU A 53 11.02 -12.06 -11.95
C LEU A 53 11.15 -13.54 -11.60
N ASP A 54 11.68 -14.34 -12.52
CA ASP A 54 11.89 -15.78 -12.34
C ASP A 54 13.28 -16.15 -11.80
N ALA A 55 14.16 -15.15 -11.60
CA ALA A 55 15.47 -15.41 -11.02
C ALA A 55 15.35 -15.69 -9.51
N PRO A 56 16.24 -16.53 -8.95
CA PRO A 56 16.39 -16.64 -7.51
C PRO A 56 16.62 -15.27 -6.88
N VAL A 57 16.21 -15.11 -5.61
CA VAL A 57 16.40 -13.84 -4.87
C VAL A 57 17.85 -13.62 -4.43
N GLU A 58 18.59 -14.69 -4.14
CA GLU A 58 19.95 -14.61 -3.57
C GLU A 58 20.94 -13.73 -4.36
N PRO A 59 20.99 -13.76 -5.71
CA PRO A 59 21.80 -12.82 -6.49
C PRO A 59 21.53 -11.33 -6.22
N TYR A 60 20.30 -10.97 -5.82
CA TYR A 60 19.92 -9.58 -5.51
C TYR A 60 20.13 -9.22 -4.03
N LEU A 61 20.17 -10.21 -3.14
CA LEU A 61 20.27 -10.03 -1.69
C LEU A 61 21.29 -11.00 -1.06
N PRO A 62 22.57 -10.94 -1.49
CA PRO A 62 23.56 -11.96 -1.13
C PRO A 62 23.77 -12.05 0.38
N GLY A 63 23.71 -13.27 0.91
CA GLY A 63 23.92 -13.54 2.33
C GLY A 63 22.75 -13.19 3.24
N LEU A 64 21.68 -12.59 2.71
CA LEU A 64 20.44 -12.32 3.44
C LEU A 64 19.46 -13.50 3.33
N ILE A 65 19.46 -14.24 2.22
CA ILE A 65 18.53 -15.36 1.97
C ILE A 65 19.31 -16.64 1.61
N ARG A 66 19.63 -17.49 2.60
CA ARG A 66 20.24 -18.81 2.30
C ARG A 66 19.17 -19.86 2.02
N GLY A 67 19.18 -20.43 0.81
CA GLY A 67 18.31 -21.53 0.40
C GLY A 67 17.28 -21.10 -0.63
N GLY A 68 17.51 -21.50 -1.89
CA GLY A 68 16.72 -21.08 -3.04
C GLY A 68 15.33 -21.72 -3.14
N ARG A 69 14.46 -20.97 -3.84
CA ARG A 69 13.07 -21.28 -4.24
C ARG A 69 12.07 -21.27 -3.08
N ILE A 70 11.54 -20.08 -2.78
CA ILE A 70 10.16 -19.92 -2.31
C ILE A 70 9.19 -20.12 -3.47
#